data_AF-X1V3V6-F1
#
_entry.id   AF-X1V3V6-F1
#
_cell.length_a   1.000
_cell.length_b   1.000
_cell.length_c   1.000
_cell.angle_alpha   90.00
_cell.angle_beta   90.00
_cell.angle_gamma   90.00
#
_symmetry.space_group_name_H-M   'P 1'
#
loop_
_entity.id
_entity.type
_entity.pdbx_description
1 polymer ?
#
loop_
_entity_poly.entity_id
_entity_poly.type
_entity_poly.pdbx_seq_one_letter_code
_entity_poly.pdbx_strand_id
1 'polypeptide(L)'
;LDRLSDSVLIIGLILGNSLHYVLGYIILFLVIMISYIRARAENEGIDMRGVGFMERAERLVILWLAFMAEWWIYTLSKLILGTPFTWFFPIFILFFTGLLILTIVQRLIFSFKALNKLDAQNKK
;
A
#
# COMPACT_ATOMS: atom_id res chain seq x y z
N LEU A 1 4.71 -15.08 5.60
CA LEU A 1 3.84 -14.61 6.71
C LEU A 1 3.36 -13.19 6.47
N ASP A 2 4.26 -12.26 6.15
CA ASP A 2 3.95 -10.85 5.89
C ASP A 2 2.80 -10.59 4.92
N ARG A 3 2.83 -11.25 3.76
CA ARG A 3 1.77 -11.13 2.74
C ARG A 3 0.40 -11.60 3.26
N LEU A 4 0.38 -12.62 4.12
CA LEU A 4 -0.87 -13.09 4.74
C LEU A 4 -1.39 -12.06 5.75
N SER A 5 -0.50 -11.50 6.57
CA SER A 5 -0.86 -10.43 7.52
C SER A 5 -1.48 -9.23 6.81
N ASP A 6 -0.84 -8.77 5.73
CA ASP A 6 -1.35 -7.64 4.95
C ASP A 6 -2.70 -7.99 4.27
N SER A 7 -2.84 -9.20 3.74
CA SER A 7 -4.11 -9.66 3.15
C SER A 7 -5.24 -9.74 4.17
N VAL A 8 -4.99 -10.29 5.36
CA VAL A 8 -5.99 -10.40 6.44
C VAL A 8 -6.43 -9.01 6.89
N LEU A 9 -5.52 -8.04 6.97
CA LEU A 9 -5.87 -6.65 7.26
C LEU A 9 -6.86 -6.11 6.22
N ILE A 10 -6.54 -6.18 4.93
CA ILE A 10 -7.42 -5.65 3.88
C ILE A 10 -8.77 -6.37 3.84
N ILE A 11 -8.78 -7.70 3.98
CA ILE A 11 -10.02 -8.49 4.06
C ILE A 11 -10.85 -8.07 5.27
N GLY A 12 -10.23 -7.86 6.43
CA GLY A 12 -10.90 -7.36 7.63
C GLY A 12 -11.58 -6.01 7.40
N LEU A 13 -10.96 -5.11 6.63
CA LEU A 13 -11.56 -3.81 6.29
C LEU A 13 -12.76 -3.93 5.35
N ILE A 14 -12.72 -4.90 4.42
CA ILE A 14 -13.84 -5.20 3.53
C ILE A 14 -15.01 -5.76 4.35
N LEU A 15 -14.75 -6.75 5.21
CA LEU A 15 -15.78 -7.38 6.05
C LEU A 15 -16.35 -6.41 7.09
N GLY A 16 -15.53 -5.49 7.60
CA GLY A 16 -15.94 -4.43 8.52
C GLY A 16 -16.71 -3.28 7.83
N ASN A 17 -17.00 -3.39 6.53
CA ASN A 17 -17.69 -2.38 5.72
C ASN A 17 -17.01 -0.99 5.75
N SER A 18 -15.75 -0.93 6.17
CA SER A 18 -14.93 0.31 6.16
C SER A 18 -14.36 0.56 4.77
N LEU A 19 -14.31 -0.47 3.92
CA LEU A 19 -13.69 -0.41 2.60
C LEU A 19 -14.57 -1.12 1.57
N HIS A 20 -14.97 -0.40 0.53
CA HIS A 20 -15.78 -0.95 -0.56
C HIS A 20 -15.07 -2.13 -1.24
N TYR A 21 -15.76 -3.26 -1.39
CA TYR A 21 -15.16 -4.53 -1.84
C TYR A 21 -14.36 -4.41 -3.13
N VAL A 22 -14.82 -3.64 -4.13
CA VAL A 22 -14.07 -3.43 -5.39
C VAL A 22 -12.71 -2.78 -5.14
N LEU A 23 -12.68 -1.70 -4.36
CA LEU A 23 -11.42 -1.03 -4.00
C LEU A 23 -10.56 -1.92 -3.11
N GLY A 24 -11.17 -2.73 -2.25
CA GLY A 24 -10.48 -3.65 -1.37
C GLY A 24 -9.71 -4.71 -2.13
N TYR A 25 -10.34 -5.31 -3.15
CA TYR A 25 -9.66 -6.28 -4.01
C TYR A 25 -8.54 -5.63 -4.84
N ILE A 26 -8.73 -4.39 -5.31
CA ILE A 26 -7.66 -3.64 -5.98
C ILE A 26 -6.47 -3.42 -5.03
N ILE A 27 -6.71 -2.93 -3.81
CA ILE A 27 -5.65 -2.71 -2.82
C ILE A 27 -4.95 -4.02 -2.46
N LEU A 28 -5.71 -5.10 -2.25
CA LEU A 28 -5.16 -6.43 -1.98
C LEU A 28 -4.20 -6.87 -3.09
N PHE A 29 -4.63 -6.75 -4.35
CA PHE A 29 -3.79 -7.04 -5.50
C PHE A 29 -2.51 -6.19 -5.52
N LEU A 30 -2.64 -4.87 -5.29
CA LEU A 30 -1.50 -3.95 -5.29
C LEU A 30 -0.48 -4.30 -4.20
N VAL A 31 -0.93 -4.61 -2.98
CA VAL A 31 -0.04 -4.95 -1.85
C VAL A 31 0.72 -6.26 -2.10
N ILE A 32 0.04 -7.26 -2.68
CA ILE A 32 0.69 -8.51 -3.09
C ILE A 32 1.69 -8.24 -4.22
N MET A 33 1.34 -7.42 -5.21
CA MET A 33 2.21 -7.07 -6.34
C MET A 33 3.49 -6.36 -5.90
N ILE A 34 3.40 -5.39 -4.98
CA ILE A 34 4.56 -4.70 -4.39
C ILE A 34 5.55 -5.71 -3.78
N SER A 35 5.02 -6.70 -3.06
CA SER A 35 5.81 -7.75 -2.41
C SER A 35 6.38 -8.76 -3.41
N TYR A 36 5.67 -9.01 -4.53
CA TYR A 36 6.12 -9.89 -5.60
C TYR A 36 7.28 -9.27 -6.39
N ILE A 37 7.18 -8.00 -6.79
CA ILE A 37 8.22 -7.32 -7.57
C ILE A 37 9.55 -7.30 -6.82
N ARG A 38 9.55 -7.00 -5.50
CA ARG A 38 10.76 -7.08 -4.67
C ARG A 38 11.36 -8.48 -4.72
N ALA A 39 10.58 -9.50 -4.40
CA ALA A 39 11.08 -10.88 -4.35
C ALA A 39 11.59 -11.37 -5.72
N ARG A 40 10.94 -10.97 -6.82
CA ARG A 40 11.39 -11.32 -8.17
C ARG A 40 12.72 -10.66 -8.49
N ALA A 41 12.88 -9.37 -8.20
CA ALA A 41 14.12 -8.66 -8.49
C ALA A 41 15.29 -9.13 -7.61
N GLU A 42 15.04 -9.41 -6.33
CA GLU A 42 16.05 -10.01 -5.45
C GLU A 42 16.52 -11.38 -5.95
N ASN A 43 15.62 -12.17 -6.56
CA ASN A 43 15.98 -13.44 -7.19
C ASN A 43 16.85 -13.29 -8.45
N GLU A 44 16.79 -12.14 -9.13
CA GLU A 44 17.68 -11.79 -10.25
C GLU A 44 18.98 -11.09 -9.77
N GLY A 45 19.24 -11.07 -8.45
CA GLY A 45 20.43 -10.47 -7.85
C GLY A 45 20.37 -8.94 -7.69
N ILE A 46 19.19 -8.33 -7.79
CA ILE A 46 19.00 -6.88 -7.63
C ILE A 46 18.59 -6.57 -6.18
N ASP A 47 19.38 -5.75 -5.48
CA ASP A 47 18.98 -5.25 -4.16
C ASP A 47 17.84 -4.21 -4.27
N MET A 48 16.75 -4.49 -3.59
CA MET A 48 15.50 -3.71 -3.58
C MET A 48 15.22 -3.03 -2.23
N ARG A 49 16.22 -2.91 -1.37
CA ARG A 49 16.13 -2.16 -0.12
C ARG A 49 15.97 -0.65 -0.40
N GLY A 50 14.97 -0.03 0.22
CA GLY A 50 14.71 1.41 0.08
C GLY A 50 14.06 1.82 -1.25
N VAL A 51 13.63 0.86 -2.08
CA VAL A 51 13.03 1.17 -3.38
C VAL A 51 11.51 1.27 -3.26
N GLY A 52 11.05 2.53 -3.26
CA GLY A 52 9.65 2.92 -3.29
C GLY A 52 9.15 3.47 -1.94
N PHE A 53 8.15 4.36 -1.99
CA PHE A 53 7.65 5.06 -0.80
C PHE A 53 6.82 4.18 0.15
N MET A 54 6.03 3.24 -0.39
CA MET A 54 5.15 2.38 0.43
C MET A 54 5.77 1.01 0.66
N GLU A 55 6.89 0.96 1.39
CA GLU A 55 7.32 -0.31 1.97
C GLU A 55 6.34 -0.77 3.06
N ARG A 56 6.71 -1.84 3.77
CA ARG A 56 5.77 -2.55 4.64
C ARG A 56 5.45 -1.76 5.90
N ALA A 57 6.47 -1.17 6.54
CA ALA A 57 6.31 -0.46 7.80
C ALA A 57 5.43 0.79 7.59
N GLU A 58 5.70 1.55 6.53
CA GLU A 58 5.00 2.77 6.15
C GLU A 58 3.54 2.48 5.87
N ARG A 59 3.23 1.40 5.15
CA ARG A 59 1.85 1.00 4.84
C ARG A 59 1.03 0.76 6.10
N LEU A 60 1.59 0.02 7.06
CA LEU A 60 0.93 -0.32 8.32
C LEU A 60 0.78 0.91 9.21
N VAL A 61 1.82 1.74 9.33
CA VAL A 61 1.79 2.98 10.11
C VAL A 61 0.76 3.96 9.55
N ILE A 62 0.74 4.16 8.22
CA ILE A 62 -0.22 5.06 7.56
C ILE A 62 -1.66 4.58 7.73
N LEU A 63 -1.92 3.28 7.57
CA LEU A 63 -3.25 2.72 7.82
C LEU A 63 -3.68 2.90 9.28
N TRP A 64 -2.78 2.63 10.23
CA TRP A 64 -3.09 2.73 11.66
C TRP A 64 -3.38 4.17 12.08
N LEU A 65 -2.57 5.12 11.63
CA LEU A 65 -2.80 6.56 11.85
C LEU A 65 -4.11 7.03 11.22
N ALA A 66 -4.49 6.51 10.06
CA ALA A 66 -5.75 6.85 9.42
C ALA A 66 -6.96 6.35 10.22
N PHE A 67 -6.90 5.16 10.82
CA PHE A 67 -7.97 4.69 11.72
C PHE A 67 -8.09 5.55 12.96
N MET A 68 -6.98 5.93 13.57
CA MET A 68 -7.00 6.87 14.69
C MET A 68 -7.62 8.21 14.28
N ALA A 69 -7.20 8.76 13.14
CA ALA A 69 -7.72 10.02 12.63
C ALA A 69 -9.22 9.96 12.34
N GLU A 70 -9.71 8.88 11.70
CA GLU A 70 -11.15 8.68 11.45
C GLU A 70 -11.93 8.68 12.77
N TRP A 71 -11.46 7.98 13.80
CA TRP A 71 -12.13 7.93 15.09
C TRP A 71 -12.21 9.31 15.77
N TRP A 72 -11.11 10.06 15.76
CA TRP A 72 -11.07 11.42 16.31
C TRP A 72 -11.95 12.39 15.51
N ILE A 73 -11.87 12.36 14.18
CA ILE A 73 -12.66 13.21 13.28
C ILE A 73 -14.14 12.92 13.46
N TYR A 74 -14.54 11.65 13.50
CA TYR A 74 -15.91 11.22 13.74
C TYR A 74 -16.43 11.76 15.09
N THR A 75 -15.65 11.60 16.15
CA THR A 75 -16.05 11.98 17.51
C THR A 75 -16.15 13.50 17.66
N LEU A 76 -15.15 14.23 17.17
CA LEU A 76 -15.09 15.68 17.28
C LEU A 76 -16.14 16.37 16.40
N SER A 77 -16.33 15.91 15.16
CA SER A 77 -17.37 16.44 14.27
C SER A 77 -18.77 16.23 14.86
N LYS A 78 -19.05 15.05 15.43
CA LYS A 78 -20.31 14.76 16.11
C LYS A 78 -20.51 15.67 17.34
N LEU A 79 -19.45 15.95 18.10
CA LEU A 79 -19.51 16.82 19.28
C LEU A 79 -19.80 18.29 18.91
N ILE A 80 -19.15 18.81 17.87
CA ILE A 80 -19.22 20.23 17.50
C ILE A 80 -20.40 20.54 16.57
N LEU A 81 -20.59 19.75 15.52
CA LEU A 81 -21.56 19.98 14.45
C LEU A 81 -22.89 19.23 14.66
N GLY A 82 -22.93 18.25 15.58
CA GLY A 82 -24.08 17.37 15.78
C GLY A 82 -24.21 16.27 14.73
N THR A 83 -23.44 16.32 13.63
CA THR A 83 -23.39 15.29 12.58
C THR A 83 -21.97 14.73 12.43
N PRO A 84 -21.81 13.41 12.32
CA PRO A 84 -20.49 12.81 12.14
C PRO A 84 -19.99 13.04 10.70
N PHE A 85 -18.73 13.44 10.56
CA PHE A 85 -18.04 13.50 9.28
C PHE A 85 -17.43 12.14 8.93
N THR A 86 -17.92 11.51 7.86
CA THR A 86 -17.54 10.14 7.44
C THR A 86 -16.76 10.10 6.12
N TRP A 87 -16.45 11.25 5.52
CA TRP A 87 -15.81 11.32 4.20
C TRP A 87 -14.28 11.20 4.28
N PHE A 88 -13.68 11.30 5.47
CA PHE A 88 -12.23 11.23 5.63
C PHE A 88 -11.67 9.87 5.19
N PHE A 89 -12.16 8.76 5.75
CA PHE A 89 -11.64 7.43 5.44
C PHE A 89 -11.75 7.05 3.94
N PRO A 90 -12.88 7.27 3.23
CA PRO A 90 -12.97 7.01 1.79
C PRO A 90 -11.98 7.83 0.95
N ILE A 91 -11.80 9.11 1.26
CA ILE A 91 -10.84 9.99 0.56
C ILE A 91 -9.41 9.50 0.81
N PHE A 92 -9.11 9.16 2.06
CA PHE A 92 -7.82 8.60 2.44
C PHE A 92 -7.52 7.29 1.70
N ILE A 93 -8.49 6.38 1.57
CA ILE A 93 -8.31 5.11 0.84
C ILE A 93 -8.00 5.34 -0.64
N LEU A 94 -8.63 6.31 -1.29
CA LEU A 94 -8.30 6.67 -2.68
C LEU A 94 -6.87 7.18 -2.80
N PHE A 95 -6.46 8.07 -1.91
CA PHE A 95 -5.10 8.58 -1.85
C PHE A 95 -4.08 7.45 -1.60
N PHE A 96 -4.36 6.59 -0.62
CA PHE A 96 -3.54 5.44 -0.27
C PHE A 96 -3.37 4.48 -1.45
N THR A 97 -4.45 4.20 -2.18
CA THR A 97 -4.40 3.38 -3.41
C THR A 97 -3.48 4.00 -4.45
N GLY A 98 -3.52 5.32 -4.63
CA GLY A 98 -2.59 6.06 -5.49
C GLY A 98 -1.13 5.85 -5.09
N LEU A 99 -0.81 5.94 -3.80
CA LEU A 99 0.55 5.70 -3.29
C LEU A 99 1.04 4.27 -3.55
N LEU A 100 0.15 3.28 -3.45
CA LEU A 100 0.50 1.88 -3.77
C LEU A 100 0.87 1.73 -5.26
N ILE A 101 0.07 2.32 -6.16
CA ILE A 101 0.34 2.31 -7.60
C ILE A 101 1.67 2.99 -7.90
N LEU A 102 1.92 4.17 -7.32
CA LEU A 102 3.20 4.87 -7.48
C LEU A 102 4.39 4.01 -7.03
N THR A 103 4.25 3.29 -5.92
CA THR A 103 5.29 2.39 -5.41
C THR A 103 5.56 1.22 -6.37
N ILE A 104 4.53 0.64 -6.97
CA ILE A 104 4.69 -0.40 -8.00
C ILE A 104 5.47 0.14 -9.20
N VAL A 105 5.07 1.30 -9.71
CA VAL A 105 5.72 1.93 -10.87
C VAL A 105 7.19 2.21 -10.57
N GLN A 106 7.50 2.76 -9.40
CA GLN A 106 8.87 3.00 -8.96
C GLN A 106 9.72 1.72 -8.93
N ARG A 107 9.17 0.65 -8.34
CA ARG A 107 9.85 -0.65 -8.27
C ARG A 107 10.06 -1.28 -9.64
N LEU A 108 9.08 -1.20 -10.52
CA LEU A 108 9.21 -1.69 -11.89
C LEU A 108 10.31 -0.94 -12.65
N ILE A 109 10.27 0.40 -12.66
CA ILE A 109 11.27 1.21 -13.37
C ILE A 109 12.68 0.93 -12.84
N PHE A 110 12.84 0.83 -11.51
CA PHE A 110 14.12 0.50 -10.90
C PHE A 110 14.58 -0.91 -11.29
N SER A 111 13.70 -1.91 -11.22
CA SER A 111 14.00 -3.28 -11.60
C SER A 111 14.46 -3.39 -13.05
N PHE A 112 13.76 -2.75 -14.00
CA PHE A 112 14.12 -2.77 -15.41
C PHE A 112 15.48 -2.11 -15.67
N LYS A 113 15.75 -0.96 -15.03
CA LYS A 113 17.05 -0.27 -15.16
C LYS A 113 18.19 -1.09 -14.58
N ALA A 114 17.98 -1.72 -13.42
CA ALA A 114 18.99 -2.56 -12.78
C ALA A 114 19.29 -3.83 -13.58
N LEU A 115 18.25 -4.49 -14.09
CA LEU A 115 18.39 -5.69 -14.91
C LEU A 115 19.16 -5.43 -16.20
N ASN A 116 18.82 -4.34 -16.92
CA ASN A 116 19.54 -3.95 -18.14
C ASN A 116 21.04 -3.70 -17.88
N LYS A 117 21.39 -3.18 -16.69
CA LYS A 117 22.79 -2.94 -16.31
C LYS A 117 23.52 -4.25 -16.01
N LEU A 118 22.86 -5.21 -15.37
CA LEU A 118 23.40 -6.55 -15.11
C LEU A 118 23.64 -7.32 -16.41
N ASP A 119 22.69 -7.30 -17.34
CA ASP A 119 22.84 -7.95 -18.65
C ASP A 119 23.98 -7.34 -19.48
N ALA A 120 24.17 -6.02 -19.40
CA ALA A 120 25.28 -5.35 -20.06
C ALA A 120 26.64 -5.71 -19.46
N GLN A 121 26.70 -6.06 -18.17
CA GLN A 121 27.91 -6.54 -17.51
C GLN A 121 28.20 -8.00 -17.85
N ASN A 122 27.18 -8.86 -17.87
CA ASN A 122 27.33 -10.28 -18.19
C ASN A 122 27.71 -10.56 -19.66
N LYS A 123 27.50 -9.59 -20.56
CA LYS A 123 27.92 -9.67 -21.97
C LYS A 123 29.38 -9.23 -22.22
N LYS A 124 30.08 -8.70 -21.21
CA LYS A 124 31.51 -8.35 -21.29
C LYS A 124 32.36 -9.47 -20.70
#